data_AF-A0A822BGD5-F1
#
_entry.id   AF-A0A822BGD5-F1
#
_cell.length_a   1.000
_cell.length_b   1.000
_cell.length_c   1.000
_cell.angle_alpha   90.00
_cell.angle_beta   90.00
_cell.angle_gamma   90.00
#
_symmetry.space_group_name_H-M   'P 1'
#
loop_
_entity.id
_entity.type
_entity.pdbx_description
1 polymer ?
#
loop_
_entity_poly.entity_id
_entity_poly.type
_entity_poly.pdbx_seq_one_letter_code
_entity_poly.pdbx_strand_id
1 'polypeptide(L)' 'MDKLCLRSYIKTRWLLGLTATQIHDELTTAYGQGVVSYRTVAHWIHRFSSGRKSLEDDPRSGRPIAIITQQNIDAVQGL' A
#
# COMPACT_ATOMS: atom_id res chain seq x y z
N MET A 1 12.58 -3.84 5.71
CA MET A 1 12.42 -2.37 5.70
C MET A 1 11.02 -2.03 6.19
N ASP A 2 10.90 -1.03 7.07
CA ASP A 2 9.60 -0.51 7.47
C ASP A 2 8.85 0.11 6.27
N LYS A 3 7.55 -0.19 6.15
CA LYS A 3 6.74 0.24 5.00
C LYS A 3 6.57 1.75 4.95
N LEU A 4 6.44 2.41 6.10
CA LEU A 4 6.32 3.85 6.19
C LEU A 4 7.62 4.52 5.76
N CYS A 5 8.77 4.00 6.22
CA CYS A 5 10.09 4.48 5.81
C CYS A 5 10.30 4.38 4.29
N LEU A 6 9.95 3.25 3.68
CA LEU A 6 10.01 3.06 2.23
C LEU A 6 9.18 4.11 1.48
N ARG A 7 7.94 4.33 1.92
CA ARG A 7 7.01 5.27 1.26
C ARG A 7 7.47 6.71 1.42
N SER A 8 7.97 7.07 2.60
CA SER A 8 8.58 8.38 2.87
C SER A 8 9.78 8.63 1.96
N TYR A 9 10.63 7.62 1.79
CA TYR A 9 11.78 7.69 0.90
C TYR A 9 11.36 7.90 -0.56
N ILE A 10 10.44 7.06 -1.07
CA ILE A 10 9.90 7.20 -2.44
C ILE A 10 9.29 8.59 -2.64
N LYS A 11 8.49 9.07 -1.68
CA LYS A 11 7.84 10.39 -1.77
C LYS A 11 8.86 11.51 -1.87
N THR A 12 9.87 11.50 -0.99
CA THR A 12 10.92 12.52 -0.96
C THR A 12 11.70 12.53 -2.26
N ARG A 13 12.14 11.36 -2.75
CA ARG A 13 12.89 11.27 -4.01
C ARG A 13 12.07 11.68 -5.24
N TRP A 14 10.80 11.30 -5.28
CA TRP A 14 9.90 11.73 -6.35
C TRP A 14 9.69 13.25 -6.36
N LEU A 15 9.52 13.87 -5.18
CA LEU A 15 9.44 15.33 -5.05
C LEU A 15 10.72 16.04 -5.50
N LEU A 16 11.87 15.36 -5.40
CA LEU A 16 13.16 15.84 -5.91
C LEU A 16 13.33 15.60 -7.44
N GLY A 17 12.31 15.06 -8.12
CA GLY A 17 12.30 14.88 -9.57
C GLY A 17 12.91 13.56 -10.06
N LEU A 18 13.22 12.61 -9.16
CA LEU A 18 13.74 11.32 -9.60
C LEU A 18 12.65 10.45 -10.23
N THR A 19 13.06 9.68 -11.24
CA THR A 19 12.22 8.70 -11.90
C THR A 19 12.04 7.44 -11.04
N ALA A 20 11.00 6.65 -11.33
CA ALA A 20 10.75 5.39 -10.64
C ALA A 20 11.94 4.41 -10.73
N THR A 21 12.62 4.37 -11.88
CA THR A 21 13.78 3.52 -12.12
C THR A 21 14.94 3.91 -11.21
N GLN A 22 15.28 5.20 -11.17
CA GLN A 22 16.36 5.69 -10.30
C GLN A 22 16.09 5.39 -8.83
N ILE A 23 14.86 5.61 -8.36
CA ILE A 23 14.47 5.32 -6.98
C ILE A 23 14.55 3.82 -6.69
N HIS A 24 14.12 2.98 -7.63
CA HIS A 24 14.22 1.53 -7.50
C HIS A 24 15.68 1.07 -7.42
N ASP A 25 16.57 1.64 -8.23
CA ASP A 25 17.98 1.29 -8.25
C ASP A 25 18.69 1.74 -6.95
N GLU A 26 18.36 2.92 -6.41
CA GLU A 26 18.84 3.38 -5.10
C GLU A 26 18.42 2.40 -3.99
N LEU A 27 17.14 2.02 -3.96
CA LEU A 27 16.60 1.09 -2.96
C LEU A 27 17.22 -0.31 -3.09
N THR A 28 17.43 -0.77 -4.32
CA THR A 28 18.06 -2.06 -4.61
C THR A 28 19.53 -2.07 -4.22
N THR A 29 20.23 -0.96 -4.44
CA THR A 29 21.63 -0.80 -4.02
C THR A 29 21.76 -0.79 -2.49
N ALA A 30 20.84 -0.09 -1.81
CA ALA A 30 20.89 0.04 -0.35
C ALA A 30 20.48 -1.24 0.39
N TYR A 31 19.51 -2.00 -0.12
CA TYR A 31 18.89 -3.13 0.61
C TYR A 31 19.05 -4.49 -0.07
N GLY A 32 19.56 -4.54 -1.29
CA GLY A 32 19.70 -5.75 -2.09
C GLY A 32 18.52 -6.02 -3.02
N GLN A 33 18.75 -6.89 -3.99
CA GLN A 33 17.76 -7.31 -4.99
C GLN A 33 16.55 -8.01 -4.34
N GLY A 34 15.35 -7.70 -4.85
CA GLY A 34 14.10 -8.34 -4.44
C GLY A 34 13.46 -7.79 -3.15
N VAL A 35 14.11 -6.89 -2.42
CA VAL A 35 13.51 -6.29 -1.20
C VAL A 35 12.35 -5.36 -1.53
N VAL A 36 12.46 -4.59 -2.62
CA VAL A 36 11.40 -3.70 -3.10
C VAL A 36 11.24 -3.91 -4.59
N SER A 37 10.05 -4.28 -5.03
CA SER A 37 9.79 -4.39 -6.47
C SER A 37 9.65 -3.01 -7.11
N TYR A 38 10.10 -2.88 -8.36
CA TYR A 38 9.85 -1.69 -9.18
C TYR A 38 8.36 -1.30 -9.20
N ARG A 39 7.46 -2.30 -9.27
CA ARG A 39 6.00 -2.08 -9.27
C ARG A 39 5.52 -1.41 -7.99
N THR A 40 6.13 -1.71 -6.84
CA THR A 40 5.84 -1.05 -5.56
C THR A 40 6.22 0.43 -5.62
N VAL A 41 7.41 0.75 -6.15
CA VAL A 41 7.89 2.13 -6.32
C VAL A 41 6.95 2.92 -7.23
N ALA A 42 6.67 2.38 -8.43
CA ALA A 42 5.79 3.01 -9.40
C ALA A 42 4.37 3.24 -8.86
N HIS A 43 3.81 2.26 -8.14
CA HIS A 43 2.49 2.38 -7.53
C HIS A 43 2.43 3.52 -6.50
N TRP A 44 3.45 3.68 -5.66
CA TRP A 44 3.48 4.79 -4.69
C TRP A 44 3.70 6.15 -5.34
N ILE A 45 4.55 6.24 -6.36
CA ILE A 45 4.70 7.46 -7.16
C ILE A 45 3.35 7.86 -7.77
N HIS A 46 2.62 6.92 -8.37
CA HIS A 46 1.29 7.18 -8.90
C HIS A 46 0.35 7.73 -7.82
N ARG A 47 0.29 7.09 -6.65
CA ARG A 47 -0.52 7.56 -5.51
C ARG A 47 -0.17 8.99 -5.09
N PHE A 48 1.12 9.33 -5.02
CA PHE A 48 1.55 10.69 -4.68
C PHE A 48 1.22 11.70 -5.78
N SER A 49 1.37 11.33 -7.05
CA SER A 49 0.99 12.18 -8.18
C SER A 49 -0.51 12.49 -8.23
N SER A 50 -1.35 11.58 -7.72
CA SER A 50 -2.79 11.79 -7.56
C SER A 50 -3.18 12.65 -6.35
N GLY A 51 -2.21 13.30 -5.69
CA GLY A 51 -2.46 14.22 -4.57
C GLY A 51 -2.55 13.57 -3.19
N ARG A 52 -2.22 12.27 -3.07
CA ARG A 52 -2.26 11.56 -1.78
C ARG A 52 -1.19 12.09 -0.81
N LYS A 53 -1.60 12.53 0.37
CA LYS A 53 -0.69 13.05 1.41
C LYS A 53 -0.20 11.97 2.38
N SER A 54 -1.07 11.02 2.73
CA SER A 54 -0.78 9.96 3.71
C SER A 54 0.22 8.92 3.18
N LEU A 55 1.10 8.49 4.07
CA LEU A 55 2.05 7.38 3.85
C LEU A 55 1.45 6.02 4.28
N GLU A 56 0.29 6.01 4.94
CA GLU A 56 -0.33 4.79 5.42
C GLU A 56 -1.13 4.09 4.31
N ASP A 57 -1.41 2.80 4.51
CA ASP A 57 -2.37 2.10 3.66
C ASP A 57 -3.76 2.70 3.87
N ASP A 58 -4.60 2.65 2.83
CA ASP A 58 -6.01 2.93 3.03
C ASP A 58 -6.58 1.90 4.03
N PRO A 59 -7.62 2.27 4.81
CA PRO A 59 -8.35 1.32 5.62
C PRO A 59 -8.66 0.10 4.75
N ARG A 60 -8.16 -1.07 5.17
CA ARG A 60 -8.49 -2.30 4.46
C ARG A 60 -9.98 -2.49 4.64
N SER A 61 -10.71 -2.56 3.54
CA SER A 61 -12.02 -3.18 3.53
C SER A 61 -11.81 -4.61 4.03
N GLY A 62 -12.01 -4.80 5.33
CA GLY A 62 -12.05 -6.11 5.92
C GLY A 62 -13.21 -6.89 5.32
N ARG A 63 -13.29 -8.19 5.63
CA ARG A 63 -14.55 -8.90 5.45
C ARG A 63 -15.63 -8.07 6.13
N PRO A 64 -16.71 -7.69 5.44
CA PRO A 64 -17.86 -7.12 6.12
C PRO A 64 -18.23 -8.10 7.23
N ILE A 65 -18.15 -7.66 8.49
CA ILE A 65 -18.83 -8.37 9.59
C ILE A 65 -20.30 -8.00 9.43
N ALA A 66 -20.88 -8.51 8.36
CA ALA A 66 -22.26 -8.42 7.97
C ALA A 66 -22.68 -9.89 8.08
N ILE A 67 -23.53 -10.34 8.99
CA ILE A 67 -24.88 -9.88 9.28
C ILE A 67 -25.33 -10.92 10.30
N ILE A 68 -25.27 -10.63 11.61
CA ILE A 68 -26.16 -11.31 12.55
C ILE A 68 -27.47 -10.54 12.47
N THR A 69 -28.16 -10.70 11.35
CA THR A 69 -29.56 -10.26 11.26
C THR A 69 -30.38 -11.44 11.76
N GLN A 70 -31.50 -11.16 12.44
CA GLN A 70 -32.42 -12.19 12.91
C GLN A 70 -32.75 -13.21 11.81
N GLN A 71 -32.87 -12.75 10.56
CA GLN A 71 -33.04 -13.59 9.36
C GLN A 71 -31.98 -14.70 9.18
N ASN A 72 -30.70 -14.43 9.48
CA ASN A 72 -29.64 -15.44 9.40
C ASN A 72 -29.64 -16.39 10.61
N ILE A 73 -30.13 -15.92 11.77
CA ILE A 73 -30.30 -16.76 12.97
C ILE A 73 -31.46 -17.75 12.75
N ASP A 74 -32.60 -17.23 12.28
CA ASP A 74 -33.82 -17.99 12.05
C ASP A 74 -33.61 -19.06 10.97
N ALA A 75 -32.83 -18.75 9.92
CA ALA A 75 -32.50 -19.71 8.86
C ALA A 75 -31.62 -20.89 9.34
N VAL A 76 -30.83 -20.71 10.41
CA VAL A 76 -29.98 -21.78 10.98
C VAL A 76 -30.73 -22.56 12.07
N GLN A 77 -31.63 -21.92 12.83
CA GLN A 77 -32.42 -22.57 13.88
C GLN A 77 -33.66 -23.31 13.33
N GLY A 78 -34.06 -23.05 12.09
CA GLY A 78 -35.16 -23.74 11.40
C GLY A 78 -34.75 -25.00 10.62
N LEU A 79 -33.51 -25.48 10.75
CA LEU A 79 -33.03 -26.78 10.27
C LEU A 79 -33.01 -27.80 11.41
#